data_AF-A0A554KFQ9-F1
#
_entry.id   AF-A0A554KFQ9-F1
#
_cell.length_a   1.000
_cell.length_b   1.000
_cell.length_c   1.000
_cell.angle_alpha   90.00
_cell.angle_beta   90.00
_cell.angle_gamma   90.00
#
_symmetry.space_group_name_H-M   'P 1'
#
loop_
_entity.id
_entity.type
_entity.pdbx_description
1 polymer ?
#
loop_
_entity_poly.entity_id
_entity_poly.type
_entity_poly.pdbx_seq_one_letter_code
_entity_poly.pdbx_strand_id
1 'polypeptide(L)' 'MAEKTIGSLTDQELEELVEKVLATLTPREQEIFAMRFGIQEEVDVQEIGRRFEATRKRIREIELKALKSIRRSKKPKPS' A
#
# COMPACT_ATOMS: atom_id res chain seq x y z
N MET A 1 -11.62 26.80 10.95
CA MET A 1 -11.39 25.57 11.73
C MET A 1 -11.90 24.42 10.88
N ALA A 2 -11.02 23.80 10.08
CA ALA A 2 -11.40 22.71 9.19
C ALA A 2 -10.99 21.39 9.85
N GLU A 3 -11.80 20.92 10.79
CA GLU A 3 -11.79 19.50 11.15
C GLU A 3 -12.40 18.75 9.97
N LYS A 4 -11.55 18.44 8.98
CA LYS A 4 -11.92 17.52 7.90
C LYS A 4 -11.94 16.14 8.52
N THR A 5 -13.16 15.72 8.84
CA THR A 5 -13.55 14.42 9.39
C THR A 5 -12.72 13.31 8.77
N ILE A 6 -12.02 12.54 9.62
CA ILE A 6 -11.44 11.24 9.25
C ILE A 6 -12.62 10.29 9.16
N GLY A 7 -13.39 10.39 8.08
CA GLY A 7 -14.63 9.64 7.90
C GLY A 7 -14.87 9.48 6.42
N SER A 8 -14.62 8.28 5.92
CA SER A 8 -14.76 7.85 4.53
C SER A 8 -13.78 8.52 3.56
N LEU A 9 -12.62 7.88 3.33
CA LEU A 9 -12.07 7.95 1.98
C LEU A 9 -13.11 7.33 1.05
N THR A 10 -13.42 8.02 -0.04
CA THR A 10 -14.23 7.42 -1.11
C THR A 10 -13.47 6.27 -1.76
N ASP A 11 -14.16 5.28 -2.30
CA ASP A 11 -13.52 4.12 -2.94
C ASP A 11 -12.54 4.55 -4.05
N GLN A 12 -12.87 5.63 -4.77
CA GLN A 12 -12.02 6.23 -5.80
C GLN A 12 -10.71 6.82 -5.23
N GLU A 13 -10.76 7.49 -4.08
CA GLU A 13 -9.56 8.00 -3.41
C GLU A 13 -8.69 6.85 -2.87
N LEU A 14 -9.31 5.74 -2.48
CA LEU A 14 -8.59 4.55 -2.03
C LEU A 14 -7.87 3.87 -3.21
N GLU A 15 -8.55 3.67 -4.32
CA GLU A 15 -7.97 3.13 -5.56
C GLU A 15 -6.80 3.98 -6.05
N GLU A 16 -6.95 5.31 -6.13
CA GLU A 16 -5.86 6.20 -6.53
C GLU A 16 -4.65 6.13 -5.58
N LEU A 17 -4.90 6.00 -4.28
CA LEU A 17 -3.82 5.87 -3.29
C LEU A 17 -3.09 4.54 -3.45
N VAL A 18 -3.84 3.46 -3.67
CA VAL A 18 -3.29 2.14 -3.97
C VAL A 18 -2.43 2.20 -5.23
N GLU A 19 -2.93 2.75 -6.35
CA GLU A 19 -2.16 2.89 -7.59
C GLU A 19 -0.89 3.71 -7.39
N LYS A 20 -0.96 4.85 -6.68
CA LYS A 20 0.21 5.69 -6.37
C LYS A 20 1.23 4.94 -5.52
N VAL A 21 0.81 4.08 -4.60
CA VAL A 21 1.68 3.22 -3.81
C VAL A 21 2.31 2.15 -4.70
N LEU A 22 1.51 1.42 -5.46
CA LEU A 22 1.96 0.37 -6.37
C LEU A 22 3.02 0.91 -7.33
N ALA A 23 2.81 2.11 -7.90
CA ALA A 23 3.78 2.77 -8.78
C ALA A 23 5.15 3.07 -8.13
N THR A 24 5.25 3.08 -6.79
CA THR A 24 6.53 3.24 -6.07
C THR A 24 7.19 1.93 -5.64
N LEU A 25 6.48 0.83 -5.80
CA LEU A 25 6.90 -0.53 -5.49
C LEU A 25 7.37 -1.23 -6.77
N THR A 26 8.31 -2.16 -6.62
CA THR A 26 8.69 -3.06 -7.73
C THR A 26 7.56 -4.04 -8.03
N PRO A 27 7.48 -4.64 -9.23
CA PRO A 27 6.40 -5.58 -9.59
C PRO A 27 6.22 -6.71 -8.56
N ARG A 28 7.32 -7.21 -8.00
CA ARG A 28 7.31 -8.23 -6.92
C ARG A 28 6.73 -7.70 -5.61
N GLU A 29 7.03 -6.45 -5.26
CA GLU A 29 6.48 -5.80 -4.07
C GLU A 29 5.00 -5.43 -4.23
N GLN A 30 4.58 -5.11 -5.46
CA GLN A 30 3.18 -4.85 -5.81
C GLN A 30 2.33 -6.10 -5.57
N GLU A 31 2.77 -7.29 -6.02
CA GLU A 31 2.06 -8.54 -5.76
C GLU A 31 1.98 -8.85 -4.26
N ILE A 32 3.09 -8.72 -3.52
CA ILE A 32 3.12 -8.91 -2.06
C ILE A 32 2.13 -7.96 -1.37
N PHE A 33 2.07 -6.70 -1.81
CA PHE A 33 1.17 -5.70 -1.25
C PHE A 33 -0.28 -5.99 -1.63
N ALA A 34 -0.58 -6.32 -2.89
CA ALA A 34 -1.92 -6.65 -3.36
C ALA A 34 -2.48 -7.88 -2.63
N MET A 35 -1.68 -8.92 -2.43
CA MET A 35 -2.07 -10.10 -1.64
C MET A 35 -2.26 -9.77 -0.16
N ARG A 36 -1.44 -8.86 0.41
CA ARG A 36 -1.56 -8.49 1.83
C ARG A 36 -2.80 -7.68 2.15
N PHE A 37 -3.24 -6.84 1.21
CA PHE A 37 -4.43 -6.01 1.35
C PHE A 37 -5.69 -6.65 0.75
N GLY A 38 -5.61 -7.91 0.29
CA GLY A 38 -6.76 -8.63 -0.27
C GLY A 38 -7.27 -8.05 -1.59
N ILE A 39 -6.44 -7.31 -2.32
CA ILE A 39 -6.80 -6.66 -3.59
C ILE A 39 -6.89 -7.70 -4.72
N GLN A 40 -6.08 -8.77 -4.63
CA GLN A 40 -6.06 -9.86 -5.60
C GLN A 40 -6.58 -11.16 -4.98
N GLU A 41 -5.98 -11.58 -3.87
CA GLU A 41 -6.35 -12.76 -3.09
C GLU A 41 -6.05 -12.45 -1.61
N GLU A 42 -6.93 -12.82 -0.68
CA GLU A 42 -6.62 -12.76 0.75
C GLU A 42 -5.64 -13.90 1.08
N VAL A 43 -4.36 -13.54 1.29
CA VAL A 43 -3.31 -14.50 1.59
C VAL A 43 -2.64 -14.15 2.92
N ASP A 44 -2.41 -15.16 3.74
CA ASP A 44 -1.72 -15.02 5.01
C ASP A 44 -0.27 -14.56 4.84
N VAL A 45 0.23 -13.77 5.78
CA VAL A 45 1.61 -13.21 5.75
C VAL A 45 2.66 -14.31 5.67
N GLN A 46 2.40 -15.46 6.29
CA GLN A 46 3.30 -16.61 6.24
C GLN A 46 3.36 -17.22 4.83
N GLU A 47 2.22 -17.32 4.16
CA GLU A 47 2.13 -17.89 2.82
C GLU A 47 2.74 -16.93 1.78
N ILE A 48 2.51 -15.62 1.93
CA ILE A 48 3.21 -14.60 1.13
C ILE A 48 4.73 -14.69 1.34
N GLY A 49 5.17 -14.82 2.60
CA GLY A 49 6.59 -14.96 2.93
C GLY A 49 7.22 -16.22 2.31
N ARG A 50 6.47 -17.32 2.25
CA ARG A 50 6.88 -18.57 1.63
C ARG A 50 6.92 -18.46 0.10
N ARG A 51 5.89 -17.89 -0.52
CA ARG A 51 5.74 -17.75 -1.99
C ARG A 51 6.74 -16.78 -2.59
N PHE A 52 7.06 -15.70 -1.87
CA PHE A 52 7.99 -14.67 -2.33
C PHE A 52 9.37 -14.73 -1.68
N GLU A 53 9.67 -15.75 -0.89
CA GLU A 53 10.90 -15.85 -0.08
C GLU A 53 11.18 -14.55 0.70
N ALA A 54 10.09 -13.87 1.09
CA ALA A 54 10.15 -12.56 1.70
C ALA A 54 10.15 -12.72 3.22
N THR A 55 11.16 -12.14 3.86
CA THR A 55 11.16 -12.08 5.33
C THR A 55 10.07 -11.15 5.82
N ARG A 56 9.55 -11.38 7.03
CA ARG A 56 8.60 -10.46 7.69
C ARG A 56 9.10 -9.02 7.71
N LYS A 57 10.42 -8.84 7.88
CA LYS A 57 11.07 -7.53 7.82
C LYS A 57 10.84 -6.87 6.45
N ARG A 58 11.00 -7.62 5.36
CA ARG A 58 10.79 -7.10 4.00
C ARG A 58 9.35 -6.68 3.77
N ILE A 59 8.38 -7.48 4.21
CA ILE A 59 6.94 -7.15 4.12
C ILE A 59 6.65 -5.86 4.90
N ARG A 60 7.23 -5.72 6.10
CA ARG A 60 7.07 -4.51 6.93
C ARG A 60 7.74 -3.28 6.31
N GLU A 61 8.88 -3.44 5.64
CA GLU A 61 9.52 -2.36 4.87
C GLU A 61 8.62 -1.87 3.73
N ILE A 62 7.98 -2.81 3.01
CA ILE A 62 7.03 -2.49 1.93
C ILE A 62 5.82 -1.73 2.50
N GLU A 63 5.24 -2.19 3.61
CA GLU A 63 4.16 -1.48 4.33
C GLU A 63 4.58 -0.06 4.73
N LEU A 64 5.76 0.11 5.32
CA LEU A 64 6.25 1.43 5.73
C LEU A 64 6.49 2.34 4.52
N LYS A 65 7.01 1.80 3.42
CA LYS A 65 7.24 2.53 2.17
C LYS A 65 5.91 2.97 1.56
N ALA A 66 4.91 2.10 1.55
CA ALA A 66 3.55 2.38 1.13
C ALA A 66 2.91 3.49 1.99
N LEU A 67 2.92 3.35 3.32
CA LEU A 67 2.41 4.35 4.25
C LEU A 67 3.11 5.71 4.08
N LYS A 68 4.42 5.70 3.85
CA LYS A 68 5.20 6.92 3.57
C LYS A 68 4.79 7.55 2.23
N SER A 69 4.48 6.74 1.23
CA SER A 69 3.96 7.21 -0.07
C SER A 69 2.56 7.82 0.07
N ILE A 70 1.64 7.17 0.77
CA ILE A 70 0.28 7.66 1.09
C ILE A 70 0.33 8.98 1.86
N ARG A 71 1.24 9.09 2.85
CA ARG A 71 1.40 10.33 3.61
C ARG A 71 1.95 11.47 2.74
N ARG A 72 2.75 11.15 1.72
CA ARG A 72 3.35 12.13 0.80
C ARG A 72 2.41 12.50 -0.34
N SER A 73 1.51 11.62 -0.78
CA SER A 73 0.49 11.90 -1.79
C SER A 73 -0.62 12.84 -1.29
N LYS A 74 -0.81 12.98 0.02
CA LYS A 74 -1.61 14.08 0.62
C LYS A 74 -1.00 15.48 0.38
N LYS A 75 0.26 15.56 -0.05
CA LYS A 75 0.85 16.81 -0.53
C LYS A 75 0.82 16.79 -2.05
N PRO A 76 0.24 17.79 -2.73
CA PRO A 76 0.32 17.88 -4.18
C PRO A 76 1.79 17.83 -4.58
N LYS A 77 2.14 16.92 -5.50
CA LYS A 77 3.45 16.95 -6.16
C LYS A 77 3.55 18.32 -6.86
N PRO A 78 4.57 19.14 -6.59
CA PRO A 78 4.90 20.20 -7.52
C PRO A 78 5.45 19.51 -8.77
N SER A 79 4.75 19.71 -9.88
CA SER A 79 5.23 19.41 -11.23
C SER A 79 6.52 20.17 -11.54
#